data_AF-A0A1G5A6X4-F1
#
_entry.id   AF-A0A1G5A6X4-F1
#
_cell.length_a   1.000
_cell.length_b   1.000
_cell.length_c   1.000
_cell.angle_alpha   90.00
_cell.angle_beta   90.00
_cell.angle_gamma   90.00
#
_symmetry.space_group_name_H-M   'P 1'
#
loop_
_entity.id
_entity.type
_entity.pdbx_description
1 polymer ?
#
loop_
_entity_poly.entity_id
_entity_poly.type
_entity_poly.pdbx_seq_one_letter_code
_entity_poly.pdbx_strand_id
1 'polypeptide(L)'
;MNTSSFSSVHRRLALAACLLSAVFCVPAAAHGVWITQRAGELALVLGEGALDEAYEARQVHEVKAFTATGAPTGVKLQPRTRNVVVEPDADAAVLSMAVEDGFWSQGADGKWVSGSRLQVPAARKAGYYMKLGTTLLKPVRMPFKPLGTALEIVPLSDPLKLHRGERLAVRVLSNGQPVAGAAVIGDFIGNTSGPRVKTDRAGRATLVVGSSGLNVIAVSLTRPRSDRSEADEDGLEATLAFTLPRAGD
;
A
#
# COMPACT_ATOMS: atom_id res chain seq x y z
N MET A 1 -78.75 -35.37 6.79
CA MET A 1 -79.24 -33.97 6.79
C MET A 1 -78.22 -33.09 7.49
N ASN A 2 -78.06 -31.87 6.99
CA ASN A 2 -77.09 -30.82 7.33
C ASN A 2 -75.67 -30.90 6.74
N THR A 3 -75.60 -30.23 5.60
CA THR A 3 -74.49 -29.57 4.90
C THR A 3 -73.67 -28.62 5.78
N SER A 4 -72.37 -28.50 5.52
CA SER A 4 -71.71 -27.20 5.27
C SER A 4 -70.32 -27.38 4.63
N SER A 5 -70.11 -26.57 3.58
CA SER A 5 -68.96 -26.48 2.68
C SER A 5 -67.91 -25.48 3.21
N PHE A 6 -66.90 -25.19 2.37
CA PHE A 6 -65.80 -24.20 2.46
C PHE A 6 -64.51 -24.70 3.14
N SER A 7 -63.30 -24.44 2.63
CA SER A 7 -62.78 -23.90 1.36
C SER A 7 -61.29 -24.15 1.41
N SER A 8 -60.68 -24.47 0.27
CA SER A 8 -59.22 -24.39 0.11
C SER A 8 -58.73 -22.97 0.36
N VAL A 9 -57.46 -22.79 0.75
CA VAL A 9 -56.54 -21.79 0.16
C VAL A 9 -55.16 -21.85 0.85
N HIS A 10 -54.20 -22.31 0.04
CA HIS A 10 -52.78 -21.93 -0.07
C HIS A 10 -51.83 -22.01 1.13
N ARG A 11 -50.98 -23.05 1.06
CA ARG A 11 -49.59 -23.08 1.54
C ARG A 11 -48.86 -21.77 1.21
N ARG A 12 -48.21 -21.15 2.19
CA ARG A 12 -47.10 -20.22 1.96
C ARG A 12 -45.86 -20.78 2.63
N LEU A 13 -44.99 -21.41 1.83
CA LEU A 13 -43.59 -21.63 2.24
C LEU A 13 -42.90 -20.25 2.24
N ALA A 14 -42.45 -19.80 3.40
CA ALA A 14 -41.55 -18.66 3.49
C ALA A 14 -40.12 -19.14 3.22
N LEU A 15 -39.63 -18.95 1.98
CA LEU A 15 -38.17 -18.97 1.72
C LEU A 15 -37.61 -17.60 2.13
N ALA A 16 -36.98 -17.53 3.30
CA ALA A 16 -36.12 -16.41 3.65
C ALA A 16 -34.76 -16.60 2.94
N ALA A 17 -34.60 -16.03 1.75
CA ALA A 17 -33.31 -15.91 1.10
C ALA A 17 -32.51 -14.78 1.77
N CYS A 18 -31.66 -15.11 2.73
CA CYS A 18 -30.60 -14.22 3.21
C CYS A 18 -29.58 -14.03 2.08
N LEU A 19 -29.81 -13.04 1.22
CA LEU A 19 -28.77 -12.47 0.37
C LEU A 19 -27.82 -11.68 1.30
N LEU A 20 -26.78 -12.35 1.79
CA LEU A 20 -25.60 -11.68 2.33
C LEU A 20 -24.94 -10.93 1.16
N SER A 21 -25.33 -9.68 0.96
CA SER A 21 -24.55 -8.74 0.15
C SER A 21 -23.24 -8.49 0.90
N ALA A 22 -22.22 -9.28 0.61
CA ALA A 22 -20.85 -8.94 0.95
C ALA A 22 -20.50 -7.66 0.19
N VAL A 23 -20.68 -6.51 0.83
CA VAL A 23 -20.15 -5.25 0.36
C VAL A 23 -18.63 -5.41 0.40
N PHE A 24 -18.03 -5.74 -0.75
CA PHE A 24 -16.61 -5.55 -0.96
C PHE A 24 -16.36 -4.05 -0.91
N CYS A 25 -16.02 -3.55 0.29
CA CYS A 25 -15.38 -2.26 0.43
C CYS A 25 -14.02 -2.41 -0.24
N VAL A 26 -13.92 -2.01 -1.52
CA VAL A 26 -12.63 -1.81 -2.18
C VAL A 26 -11.95 -0.72 -1.35
N PRO A 27 -10.81 -1.00 -0.68
CA PRO A 27 -10.14 0.03 0.07
C PRO A 27 -9.66 1.07 -0.94
N ALA A 28 -10.11 2.32 -0.79
CA ALA A 28 -9.35 3.46 -1.29
C ALA A 28 -8.07 3.56 -0.49
N ALA A 29 -7.11 2.78 -0.95
CA ALA A 29 -5.68 2.83 -0.71
C ALA A 29 -5.03 1.89 -1.75
N ALA A 30 -5.60 1.83 -2.96
CA ALA A 30 -5.22 0.88 -3.99
C ALA A 30 -3.72 1.05 -4.33
N HIS A 31 -3.28 2.28 -4.58
CA HIS A 31 -1.91 2.56 -4.98
C HIS A 31 -0.94 2.71 -3.79
N GLY A 32 0.27 2.20 -3.99
CA GLY A 32 1.48 2.50 -3.23
C GLY A 32 2.55 3.13 -4.11
N VAL A 33 3.70 3.44 -3.53
CA VAL A 33 4.84 4.01 -4.28
C VAL A 33 6.10 3.20 -4.06
N TRP A 34 6.90 3.00 -5.10
CA TRP A 34 8.23 2.40 -5.00
C TRP A 34 9.13 2.91 -6.11
N ILE A 35 10.45 2.80 -5.95
CA ILE A 35 11.41 3.11 -7.01
C ILE A 35 11.93 1.80 -7.61
N THR A 36 11.94 1.70 -8.93
CA THR A 36 12.42 0.51 -9.65
C THR A 36 12.85 0.88 -11.08
N GLN A 37 13.43 -0.09 -11.80
CA GLN A 37 13.88 0.08 -13.18
C GLN A 37 12.69 0.29 -14.13
N ARG A 38 12.82 1.32 -14.98
CA ARG A 38 11.93 1.71 -16.07
C ARG A 38 12.77 2.20 -17.24
N ALA A 39 12.69 1.47 -18.36
CA ALA A 39 13.44 1.80 -19.58
C ALA A 39 14.95 2.01 -19.36
N GLY A 40 15.57 1.28 -18.42
CA GLY A 40 17.00 1.38 -18.10
C GLY A 40 17.37 2.44 -17.06
N GLU A 41 16.39 3.16 -16.52
CA GLU A 41 16.56 4.18 -15.49
C GLU A 41 15.81 3.78 -14.21
N LEU A 42 16.24 4.25 -13.05
CA LEU A 42 15.38 4.18 -11.86
C LEU A 42 14.31 5.27 -11.95
N ALA A 43 13.06 4.90 -11.75
CA ALA A 43 11.94 5.83 -11.68
C ALA A 43 11.06 5.52 -10.48
N LEU A 44 10.45 6.56 -9.91
CA LEU A 44 9.39 6.40 -8.93
C LEU A 44 8.13 5.91 -9.67
N VAL A 45 7.49 4.89 -9.14
CA VAL A 45 6.25 4.30 -9.62
C VAL A 45 5.17 4.61 -8.60
N LEU A 46 4.02 5.08 -9.07
CA LEU A 46 2.77 5.11 -8.32
C LEU A 46 1.90 4.00 -8.90
N GLY A 47 1.51 3.00 -8.11
CA GLY A 47 0.80 1.87 -8.69
C GLY A 47 0.32 0.81 -7.70
N GLU A 48 -0.37 -0.18 -8.25
CA GLU A 48 -0.88 -1.37 -7.58
C GLU A 48 -0.94 -2.50 -8.61
N GLY A 49 -0.46 -3.69 -8.26
CA GLY A 49 -0.49 -4.80 -9.20
C GLY A 49 0.38 -4.51 -10.43
N ALA A 50 -0.21 -4.60 -11.62
CA ALA A 50 0.43 -4.25 -12.88
C ALA A 50 0.34 -2.76 -13.25
N LEU A 51 -0.33 -1.94 -12.44
CA LEU A 51 -0.53 -0.52 -12.72
C LEU A 51 0.76 0.28 -12.48
N ASP A 52 0.99 1.24 -13.37
CA ASP A 52 2.03 2.26 -13.30
C ASP A 52 1.39 3.57 -13.76
N GLU A 53 0.87 4.32 -12.79
CA GLU A 53 0.08 5.51 -13.03
C GLU A 53 0.96 6.74 -13.23
N ALA A 54 0.52 7.61 -14.13
CA ALA A 54 1.14 8.91 -14.29
C ALA A 54 0.83 9.80 -13.08
N TYR A 55 1.84 10.55 -12.63
CA TYR A 55 1.70 11.54 -11.57
C TYR A 55 2.51 12.79 -11.95
N GLU A 56 2.20 13.90 -11.28
CA GLU A 56 2.93 15.14 -11.46
C GLU A 56 4.07 15.22 -10.47
N ALA A 57 5.21 15.77 -10.88
CA ALA A 57 6.38 15.87 -10.01
C ALA A 57 6.13 16.63 -8.70
N ARG A 58 5.16 17.55 -8.67
CA ARG A 58 4.76 18.29 -7.45
C ARG A 58 4.15 17.40 -6.37
N GLN A 59 3.68 16.20 -6.72
CA GLN A 59 3.19 15.22 -5.76
C GLN A 59 4.34 14.57 -4.99
N VAL A 60 5.57 14.57 -5.53
CA VAL A 60 6.74 14.00 -4.87
C VAL A 60 7.31 15.02 -3.89
N HIS A 61 6.96 14.86 -2.61
CA HIS A 61 7.43 15.75 -1.53
C HIS A 61 8.90 15.53 -1.23
N GLU A 62 9.32 14.26 -1.23
CA GLU A 62 10.67 13.92 -0.81
C GLU A 62 11.13 12.59 -1.41
N VAL A 63 12.40 12.56 -1.79
CA VAL A 63 13.18 11.33 -1.97
C VAL A 63 14.50 11.51 -1.23
N LYS A 64 14.85 10.56 -0.36
CA LYS A 64 16.12 10.50 0.37
C LYS A 64 16.88 9.24 -0.01
N ALA A 65 18.21 9.34 -0.03
CA ALA A 65 19.09 8.19 -0.21
C ALA A 65 19.96 7.95 1.02
N PHE A 66 20.26 6.67 1.28
CA PHE A 66 21.14 6.25 2.35
C PHE A 66 22.09 5.15 1.85
N THR A 67 23.31 5.16 2.38
CA THR A 67 24.30 4.09 2.17
C THR A 67 23.88 2.80 2.86
N ALA A 68 24.59 1.70 2.60
CA ALA A 68 24.33 0.39 3.23
C ALA A 68 24.43 0.40 4.78
N THR A 69 25.06 1.42 5.37
CA THR A 69 25.18 1.59 6.82
C THR A 69 24.13 2.53 7.42
N GLY A 70 23.28 3.13 6.60
CA GLY A 70 22.25 4.08 7.00
C GLY A 70 22.72 5.54 7.11
N ALA A 71 23.93 5.84 6.65
CA ALA A 71 24.38 7.24 6.52
C ALA A 71 23.67 7.90 5.31
N PRO A 72 23.21 9.16 5.40
CA PRO A 72 22.64 9.88 4.25
C PRO A 72 23.64 9.99 3.09
N THR A 73 23.16 9.89 1.86
CA THR A 73 23.92 10.15 0.62
C THR A 73 23.04 10.90 -0.40
N GLY A 74 23.60 11.31 -1.53
CA GLY A 74 22.92 12.14 -2.52
C GLY A 74 21.92 11.37 -3.39
N VAL A 75 20.91 12.10 -3.87
CA VAL A 75 19.96 11.66 -4.90
C VAL A 75 19.51 12.87 -5.70
N LYS A 76 19.51 12.74 -7.03
CA LYS A 76 18.98 13.73 -7.95
C LYS A 76 17.65 13.25 -8.50
N LEU A 77 16.71 14.17 -8.64
CA LEU A 77 15.41 13.91 -9.24
C LEU A 77 15.35 14.63 -10.59
N GLN A 78 14.86 13.92 -11.61
CA GLN A 78 14.59 14.47 -12.93
C GLN A 78 13.09 14.39 -13.20
N PRO A 79 12.34 15.47 -12.94
CA PRO A 79 10.94 15.58 -13.30
C PRO A 79 10.71 15.38 -14.80
N ARG A 80 9.72 14.57 -15.14
CA ARG A 80 9.19 14.40 -16.51
C ARG A 80 7.68 14.63 -16.50
N THR A 81 7.06 14.59 -17.68
CA THR A 81 5.63 14.86 -17.85
C THR A 81 4.72 13.89 -17.07
N ARG A 82 5.14 12.64 -16.88
CA ARG A 82 4.29 11.59 -16.30
C ARG A 82 4.94 10.82 -15.15
N ASN A 83 6.20 11.12 -14.82
CA ASN A 83 6.92 10.46 -13.74
C ASN A 83 8.14 11.30 -13.32
N VAL A 84 8.87 10.81 -12.32
CA VAL A 84 10.16 11.33 -11.88
C VAL A 84 11.20 10.22 -12.00
N VAL A 85 12.27 10.50 -12.75
CA VAL A 85 13.48 9.66 -12.76
C VAL A 85 14.33 9.99 -11.53
N VAL A 86 14.90 8.96 -10.92
CA VAL A 86 15.66 9.02 -9.68
C VAL A 86 17.09 8.58 -9.93
N GLU A 87 18.06 9.44 -9.64
CA GLU A 87 19.48 9.18 -9.84
C GLU A 87 20.19 9.27 -8.49
N PRO A 88 20.28 8.16 -7.74
CA PRO A 88 21.01 8.14 -6.49
C PRO A 88 22.52 8.09 -6.72
N ASP A 89 23.28 8.59 -5.75
CA ASP A 89 24.73 8.46 -5.75
C ASP A 89 25.16 6.98 -5.77
N ALA A 90 26.37 6.73 -6.29
CA ALA A 90 26.86 5.38 -6.54
C ALA A 90 26.96 4.52 -5.27
N ASP A 91 27.02 5.10 -4.07
CA ASP A 91 27.09 4.39 -2.79
C ASP A 91 25.71 4.18 -2.12
N ALA A 92 24.64 4.70 -2.71
CA ALA A 92 23.28 4.50 -2.21
C ALA A 92 22.89 3.01 -2.22
N ALA A 93 22.29 2.57 -1.12
CA ALA A 93 21.73 1.23 -0.93
C ALA A 93 20.24 1.25 -0.60
N VAL A 94 19.73 2.39 -0.10
CA VAL A 94 18.34 2.55 0.32
C VAL A 94 17.80 3.87 -0.22
N LEU A 95 16.58 3.85 -0.73
CA LEU A 95 15.80 5.04 -1.07
C LEU A 95 14.55 5.10 -0.21
N SER A 96 14.24 6.27 0.34
CA SER A 96 12.96 6.57 0.97
C SER A 96 12.22 7.59 0.13
N MET A 97 10.90 7.46 0.00
CA MET A 97 10.09 8.41 -0.75
C MET A 97 8.78 8.74 -0.03
N ALA A 98 8.30 9.97 -0.23
CA ALA A 98 7.00 10.44 0.20
C ALA A 98 6.30 11.16 -0.96
N VAL A 99 5.11 10.67 -1.29
CA VAL A 99 4.27 11.20 -2.37
C VAL A 99 2.90 11.54 -1.80
N GLU A 100 2.44 12.75 -2.08
CA GLU A 100 1.08 13.18 -1.78
C GLU A 100 0.17 12.76 -2.94
N ASP A 101 -0.67 11.77 -2.67
CA ASP A 101 -1.76 11.39 -3.55
C ASP A 101 -2.94 12.38 -3.40
N GLY A 102 -3.03 13.03 -2.23
CA GLY A 102 -3.91 14.15 -1.97
C GLY A 102 -5.32 13.72 -1.57
N PHE A 103 -6.29 14.61 -1.78
CA PHE A 103 -7.68 14.33 -1.44
C PHE A 103 -8.36 13.46 -2.48
N TRP A 104 -9.09 12.45 -2.00
CA TRP A 104 -9.92 11.58 -2.81
C TRP A 104 -11.30 11.40 -2.16
N SER A 105 -12.34 11.45 -2.99
CA SER A 105 -13.73 11.34 -2.54
C SER A 105 -14.45 10.25 -3.32
N GLN A 106 -15.15 9.38 -2.58
CA GLN A 106 -16.03 8.36 -3.15
C GLN A 106 -17.41 8.95 -3.41
N GLY A 107 -17.77 9.08 -4.68
CA GLY A 107 -19.09 9.53 -5.10
C GLY A 107 -20.21 8.60 -4.64
N ALA A 108 -21.46 9.07 -4.82
CA ALA A 108 -22.65 8.27 -4.53
C ALA A 108 -22.76 7.03 -5.44
N ASP A 109 -22.07 6.99 -6.57
CA ASP A 109 -21.96 5.83 -7.45
C ASP A 109 -20.88 4.82 -7.00
N GLY A 110 -20.15 5.12 -5.93
CA GLY A 110 -19.05 4.30 -5.41
C GLY A 110 -17.71 4.52 -6.11
N LYS A 111 -17.63 5.38 -7.13
CA LYS A 111 -16.37 5.69 -7.82
C LYS A 111 -15.55 6.71 -7.04
N TRP A 112 -14.24 6.57 -7.12
CA TRP A 112 -13.30 7.50 -6.53
C TRP A 112 -12.91 8.58 -7.53
N VAL A 113 -12.94 9.83 -7.09
CA VAL A 113 -12.49 10.99 -7.86
C VAL A 113 -11.55 11.84 -7.01
N SER A 114 -10.59 12.49 -7.67
CA SER A 114 -9.70 13.45 -7.02
C SER A 114 -10.51 14.63 -6.51
N GLY A 115 -10.28 14.99 -5.25
CA GLY A 115 -10.89 16.15 -4.60
C GLY A 115 -11.39 15.87 -3.19
N SER A 116 -11.49 16.93 -2.40
CA SER A 116 -11.96 16.89 -1.01
C SER A 116 -13.48 16.76 -0.94
N ARG A 117 -14.00 16.49 0.27
CA ARG A 117 -15.44 16.50 0.57
C ARG A 117 -16.10 17.84 0.23
N LEU A 118 -15.37 18.96 0.27
CA LEU A 118 -15.89 20.26 -0.14
C LEU A 118 -16.13 20.35 -1.65
N GLN A 119 -15.27 19.71 -2.44
CA GLN A 119 -15.39 19.65 -3.90
C GLN A 119 -16.39 18.59 -4.35
N VAL A 120 -16.61 17.55 -3.53
CA VAL A 120 -17.59 16.48 -3.77
C VAL A 120 -18.56 16.37 -2.58
N PRO A 121 -19.51 17.32 -2.41
CA PRO A 121 -20.37 17.36 -1.22
C PRO A 121 -21.23 16.11 -1.00
N ALA A 122 -21.57 15.40 -2.08
CA ALA A 122 -22.33 14.15 -2.03
C ALA A 122 -21.46 12.91 -1.77
N ALA A 123 -20.18 13.07 -1.43
CA ALA A 123 -19.26 11.96 -1.18
C ALA A 123 -19.71 11.12 0.02
N ARG A 124 -19.73 9.80 -0.18
CA ARG A 124 -20.00 8.81 0.87
C ARG A 124 -18.82 8.72 1.84
N LYS A 125 -17.61 8.85 1.30
CA LYS A 125 -16.36 8.82 2.03
C LYS A 125 -15.38 9.77 1.36
N ALA A 126 -14.58 10.48 2.14
CA ALA A 126 -13.47 11.29 1.66
C ALA A 126 -12.22 11.03 2.52
N GLY A 127 -11.06 11.00 1.89
CA GLY A 127 -9.78 10.79 2.56
C GLY A 127 -8.70 11.67 1.98
N TYR A 128 -7.66 11.90 2.77
CA TYR A 128 -6.41 12.50 2.31
C TYR A 128 -5.30 11.47 2.40
N TYR A 129 -4.56 11.26 1.32
CA TYR A 129 -3.71 10.10 1.17
C TYR A 129 -2.23 10.48 0.95
N MET A 130 -1.37 9.89 1.77
CA MET A 130 0.08 9.92 1.60
C MET A 130 0.60 8.53 1.27
N LYS A 131 1.51 8.45 0.31
CA LYS A 131 2.19 7.23 -0.09
C LYS A 131 3.65 7.32 0.31
N LEU A 132 4.09 6.34 1.07
CA LEU A 132 5.44 6.22 1.59
C LEU A 132 6.06 4.97 0.99
N GLY A 133 7.37 4.99 0.77
CA GLY A 133 8.06 3.84 0.19
C GLY A 133 9.48 3.76 0.67
N THR A 134 9.97 2.53 0.82
CA THR A 134 11.39 2.23 0.98
C THR A 134 11.80 1.26 -0.12
N THR A 135 12.78 1.63 -0.95
CA THR A 135 13.40 0.73 -1.93
C THR A 135 14.80 0.36 -1.47
N LEU A 136 15.12 -0.93 -1.40
CA LEU A 136 16.48 -1.43 -1.21
C LEU A 136 17.12 -1.71 -2.58
N LEU A 137 18.19 -1.00 -2.88
CA LEU A 137 18.99 -1.14 -4.11
C LEU A 137 20.13 -2.14 -3.96
N LYS A 138 20.64 -2.30 -2.74
CA LYS A 138 21.83 -3.11 -2.43
C LYS A 138 21.69 -3.77 -1.05
N PRO A 139 22.52 -4.78 -0.73
CA PRO A 139 22.58 -5.34 0.62
C PRO A 139 22.81 -4.26 1.69
N VAL A 140 22.16 -4.43 2.84
CA VAL A 140 22.15 -3.44 3.92
C VAL A 140 22.66 -4.03 5.24
N ARG A 141 23.22 -3.18 6.09
CA ARG A 141 23.64 -3.57 7.44
C ARG A 141 22.42 -3.86 8.31
N MET A 142 22.49 -4.97 9.04
CA MET A 142 21.49 -5.36 10.03
C MET A 142 22.01 -5.09 11.47
N PRO A 143 21.13 -4.74 12.43
CA PRO A 143 19.70 -4.47 12.25
C PRO A 143 19.46 -3.20 11.41
N PHE A 144 18.41 -3.23 10.58
CA PHE A 144 18.03 -2.09 9.75
C PHE A 144 17.52 -0.97 10.65
N LYS A 145 18.12 0.23 10.53
CA LYS A 145 17.68 1.40 11.29
C LYS A 145 16.42 1.98 10.65
N PRO A 146 15.31 2.17 11.39
CA PRO A 146 14.12 2.83 10.87
C PRO A 146 14.44 4.22 10.30
N LEU A 147 13.75 4.60 9.23
CA LEU A 147 13.99 5.85 8.50
C LEU A 147 13.17 7.01 9.07
N GLY A 148 12.16 6.71 9.88
CA GLY A 148 11.39 7.70 10.64
C GLY A 148 10.27 8.36 9.83
N THR A 149 9.73 7.66 8.83
CA THR A 149 8.53 8.12 8.09
C THR A 149 7.26 7.91 8.92
N ALA A 150 6.13 8.49 8.48
CA ALA A 150 4.87 8.39 9.20
C ALA A 150 4.31 6.95 9.27
N LEU A 151 4.63 6.13 8.27
CA LEU A 151 4.40 4.69 8.21
C LEU A 151 5.57 4.05 7.44
N GLU A 152 6.17 3.01 8.01
CA GLU A 152 7.31 2.29 7.42
C GLU A 152 7.20 0.78 7.66
N ILE A 153 7.69 0.02 6.68
CA ILE A 153 7.90 -1.42 6.77
C ILE A 153 9.41 -1.65 6.90
N VAL A 154 9.85 -2.07 8.08
CA VAL A 154 11.26 -2.31 8.41
C VAL A 154 11.60 -3.79 8.23
N PRO A 155 12.54 -4.17 7.35
CA PRO A 155 12.99 -5.55 7.25
C PRO A 155 13.76 -5.97 8.51
N LEU A 156 13.55 -7.19 8.99
CA LEU A 156 14.25 -7.77 10.15
C LEU A 156 15.44 -8.66 9.75
N SER A 157 15.57 -8.96 8.46
CA SER A 157 16.71 -9.58 7.79
C SER A 157 16.94 -8.86 6.46
N ASP A 158 18.16 -8.86 5.93
CA ASP A 158 18.46 -8.25 4.63
C ASP A 158 17.68 -8.97 3.50
N PRO A 159 16.69 -8.31 2.85
CA PRO A 159 15.87 -8.96 1.84
C PRO A 159 16.65 -9.40 0.60
N LEU A 160 17.77 -8.74 0.28
CA LEU A 160 18.57 -9.07 -0.91
C LEU A 160 19.43 -10.34 -0.72
N LYS A 161 19.44 -10.92 0.48
CA LYS A 161 20.08 -12.22 0.76
C LYS A 161 19.11 -13.40 0.68
N LEU A 162 17.85 -13.14 0.35
CA LEU A 162 16.81 -14.15 0.27
C LEU A 162 16.62 -14.64 -1.16
N HIS A 163 15.98 -15.80 -1.28
CA HIS A 163 15.48 -16.38 -2.50
C HIS A 163 13.96 -16.46 -2.48
N ARG A 164 13.36 -16.62 -3.66
CA ARG A 164 11.93 -16.91 -3.78
C ARG A 164 11.57 -18.12 -2.91
N GLY A 165 10.48 -18.00 -2.16
CA GLY A 165 9.98 -19.04 -1.25
C GLY A 165 10.56 -18.94 0.17
N GLU A 166 11.62 -18.17 0.39
CA GLU A 166 12.15 -17.95 1.74
C GLU A 166 11.29 -16.96 2.54
N ARG A 167 11.47 -16.99 3.87
CA ARG A 167 10.68 -16.18 4.80
C ARG A 167 11.36 -14.84 5.08
N LEU A 168 10.65 -13.75 4.82
CA LEU A 168 11.06 -12.41 5.21
C LEU A 168 10.25 -11.95 6.42
N ALA A 169 10.92 -11.72 7.55
CA ALA A 169 10.31 -11.08 8.70
C ALA A 169 10.43 -9.56 8.56
N VAL A 170 9.33 -8.85 8.81
CA VAL A 170 9.26 -7.37 8.79
C VAL A 170 8.63 -6.85 10.07
N ARG A 171 8.84 -5.57 10.37
CA ARG A 171 8.13 -4.82 11.40
C ARG A 171 7.48 -3.58 10.80
N VAL A 172 6.19 -3.40 11.05
CA VAL A 172 5.46 -2.18 10.68
C VAL A 172 5.54 -1.18 11.83
N LEU A 173 6.00 0.03 11.53
CA LEU A 173 6.05 1.14 12.47
C LEU A 173 5.21 2.30 11.94
N SER A 174 4.55 3.01 12.85
CA SER A 174 3.93 4.30 12.54
C SER A 174 4.44 5.34 13.52
N ASN A 175 5.06 6.41 12.99
CA ASN A 175 5.82 7.38 13.77
C ASN A 175 6.81 6.71 14.73
N GLY A 176 7.53 5.69 14.24
CA GLY A 176 8.51 4.91 15.02
C GLY A 176 7.93 3.92 16.03
N GLN A 177 6.61 3.85 16.21
CA GLN A 177 5.95 2.94 17.16
C GLN A 177 5.41 1.67 16.47
N PRO A 178 5.59 0.47 17.05
CA PRO A 178 5.05 -0.76 16.47
C PRO A 178 3.53 -0.74 16.30
N VAL A 179 3.07 -1.19 15.13
CA VAL A 179 1.63 -1.25 14.82
C VAL A 179 1.14 -2.69 14.88
N ALA A 180 0.30 -3.00 15.85
CA ALA A 180 -0.33 -4.31 15.97
C ALA A 180 -1.56 -4.46 15.06
N GLY A 181 -1.77 -5.65 14.51
CA GLY A 181 -2.94 -5.97 13.68
C GLY A 181 -2.95 -5.33 12.29
N ALA A 182 -1.90 -4.63 11.87
CA ALA A 182 -1.75 -4.09 10.53
C ALA A 182 -1.73 -5.24 9.51
N ALA A 183 -2.52 -5.12 8.44
CA ALA A 183 -2.69 -6.15 7.43
C ALA A 183 -1.65 -5.95 6.33
N VAL A 184 -0.57 -6.74 6.36
CA VAL A 184 0.53 -6.64 5.40
C VAL A 184 0.25 -7.51 4.17
N ILE A 185 0.38 -6.92 2.98
CA ILE A 185 0.29 -7.60 1.68
C ILE A 185 1.71 -7.98 1.25
N GLY A 186 1.99 -9.27 1.08
CA GLY A 186 3.32 -9.76 0.75
C GLY A 186 3.72 -9.64 -0.73
N ASP A 187 2.74 -9.59 -1.63
CA ASP A 187 2.95 -9.47 -3.07
C ASP A 187 2.00 -8.41 -3.65
N PHE A 188 2.42 -7.15 -3.59
CA PHE A 188 1.64 -5.99 -3.99
C PHE A 188 1.66 -5.72 -5.52
N ILE A 189 2.37 -6.56 -6.29
CA ILE A 189 2.45 -6.48 -7.75
C ILE A 189 1.77 -7.69 -8.41
N GLY A 190 2.04 -8.89 -7.90
CA GLY A 190 1.54 -10.14 -8.49
C GLY A 190 0.23 -10.64 -7.87
N ASN A 191 -0.11 -10.24 -6.64
CA ASN A 191 -1.26 -10.78 -5.92
C ASN A 191 -1.84 -9.80 -4.87
N THR A 192 -2.35 -8.66 -5.32
CA THR A 192 -2.90 -7.60 -4.44
C THR A 192 -4.13 -8.06 -3.66
N SER A 193 -4.88 -9.02 -4.21
CA SER A 193 -6.02 -9.69 -3.55
C SER A 193 -5.60 -10.87 -2.65
N GLY A 194 -4.30 -11.12 -2.51
CA GLY A 194 -3.76 -12.24 -1.76
C GLY A 194 -4.02 -12.17 -0.25
N PRO A 195 -3.68 -13.24 0.49
CA PRO A 195 -3.85 -13.28 1.94
C PRO A 195 -2.99 -12.19 2.60
N ARG A 196 -3.59 -11.47 3.55
CA ARG A 196 -2.89 -10.47 4.35
C ARG A 196 -2.38 -11.09 5.64
N VAL A 197 -1.14 -10.79 6.02
CA VAL A 197 -0.55 -11.22 7.29
C VAL A 197 -0.71 -10.10 8.31
N LYS A 198 -1.41 -10.37 9.42
CA LYS A 198 -1.58 -9.41 10.50
C LYS A 198 -0.31 -9.33 11.34
N THR A 199 0.11 -8.13 11.68
CA THR A 199 1.23 -7.92 12.60
C THR A 199 0.89 -8.30 14.04
N ASP A 200 1.86 -8.82 14.78
CA ASP A 200 1.75 -9.09 16.21
C ASP A 200 1.83 -7.80 17.06
N ARG A 201 1.79 -7.94 18.41
CA ARG A 201 1.90 -6.80 19.35
C ARG A 201 3.21 -6.02 19.23
N ALA A 202 4.27 -6.63 18.71
CA ALA A 202 5.55 -5.98 18.45
C ALA A 202 5.67 -5.45 17.01
N GLY A 203 4.53 -5.37 16.30
CA GLY A 203 4.43 -4.89 14.93
C GLY A 203 5.00 -5.85 13.89
N ARG A 204 5.28 -7.11 14.22
CA ARG A 204 6.00 -8.05 13.34
C ARG A 204 5.04 -8.86 12.50
N ALA A 205 5.40 -9.06 11.24
CA ALA A 205 4.77 -10.04 10.33
C ALA A 205 5.86 -10.87 9.64
N THR A 206 5.54 -12.10 9.24
CA THR A 206 6.43 -12.92 8.42
C THR A 206 5.75 -13.27 7.11
N LEU A 207 6.42 -12.94 6.03
CA LEU A 207 5.94 -13.09 4.66
C LEU A 207 6.80 -14.14 3.93
N VAL A 208 6.29 -14.67 2.83
CA VAL A 208 7.06 -15.52 1.91
C VAL A 208 7.42 -14.66 0.71
N VAL A 209 8.70 -14.67 0.31
CA VAL A 209 9.18 -13.93 -0.87
C VAL A 209 8.55 -14.54 -2.13
N GLY A 210 7.73 -13.76 -2.84
CA GLY A 210 6.89 -14.25 -3.92
C GLY A 210 7.57 -14.31 -5.30
N SER A 211 8.55 -13.43 -5.54
CA SER A 211 9.17 -13.21 -6.84
C SER A 211 10.69 -13.42 -6.79
N SER A 212 11.26 -13.97 -7.87
CA SER A 212 12.72 -14.04 -8.08
C SER A 212 13.29 -12.73 -8.68
N GLY A 213 12.44 -11.72 -8.88
CA GLY A 213 12.83 -10.39 -9.36
C GLY A 213 12.36 -9.32 -8.39
N LEU A 214 11.62 -8.33 -8.91
CA LEU A 214 11.02 -7.27 -8.08
C LEU A 214 9.99 -7.87 -7.11
N ASN A 215 10.13 -7.53 -5.83
CA ASN A 215 9.19 -7.80 -4.76
C ASN A 215 8.76 -6.45 -4.17
N VAL A 216 7.46 -6.27 -3.95
CA VAL A 216 6.90 -5.10 -3.26
C VAL A 216 5.91 -5.59 -2.21
N ILE A 217 6.17 -5.20 -0.97
CA ILE A 217 5.33 -5.48 0.20
C ILE A 217 4.63 -4.17 0.56
N ALA A 218 3.37 -4.24 0.97
CA ALA A 218 2.56 -3.05 1.25
C ALA A 218 1.77 -3.17 2.55
N VAL A 219 1.46 -2.02 3.16
CA VAL A 219 0.59 -1.91 4.32
C VAL A 219 -0.10 -0.54 4.32
N SER A 220 -1.40 -0.56 4.58
CA SER A 220 -2.22 0.65 4.74
C SER A 220 -2.57 0.89 6.20
N LEU A 221 -2.61 2.15 6.62
CA LEU A 221 -3.24 2.59 7.86
C LEU A 221 -4.12 3.81 7.60
N THR A 222 -5.32 3.80 8.16
CA THR A 222 -6.20 4.96 8.16
C THR A 222 -6.41 5.49 9.56
N ARG A 223 -6.53 6.81 9.69
CA ARG A 223 -6.79 7.49 10.96
C ARG A 223 -7.94 8.48 10.76
N PRO A 224 -8.98 8.45 11.60
CA PRO A 224 -10.06 9.42 11.49
C PRO A 224 -9.53 10.83 11.80
N ARG A 225 -9.97 11.82 11.02
CA ARG A 225 -9.69 13.22 11.32
C ARG A 225 -10.64 13.76 12.40
N SER A 226 -10.13 14.68 13.21
CA SER A 226 -10.92 15.44 14.19
C SER A 226 -11.80 16.48 13.49
N ASP A 227 -11.24 17.24 12.55
CA ASP A 227 -12.00 18.05 11.58
C ASP A 227 -12.29 17.25 10.32
N ARG A 228 -13.57 17.10 9.98
CA ARG A 228 -14.06 16.31 8.85
C ARG A 228 -14.66 17.15 7.72
N SER A 229 -14.42 18.46 7.75
CA SER A 229 -14.91 19.39 6.71
C SER A 229 -14.41 19.01 5.31
N GLU A 230 -13.12 18.65 5.18
CA GLU A 230 -12.49 18.31 3.89
C GLU A 230 -12.32 16.80 3.65
N ALA A 231 -12.14 16.00 4.70
CA ALA A 231 -11.97 14.55 4.60
C ALA A 231 -12.34 13.86 5.92
N ASP A 232 -12.78 12.61 5.85
CA ASP A 232 -13.15 11.83 7.03
C ASP A 232 -11.91 11.24 7.74
N GLU A 233 -10.86 10.96 6.98
CA GLU A 233 -9.65 10.25 7.44
C GLU A 233 -8.38 10.67 6.70
N ASP A 234 -7.24 10.45 7.36
CA ASP A 234 -5.93 10.38 6.72
C ASP A 234 -5.58 8.91 6.42
N GLY A 235 -5.25 8.62 5.18
CA GLY A 235 -4.74 7.32 4.74
C GLY A 235 -3.25 7.38 4.48
N LEU A 236 -2.51 6.46 5.08
CA LEU A 236 -1.10 6.23 4.82
C LEU A 236 -0.94 4.86 4.15
N GLU A 237 -0.24 4.82 3.03
CA GLU A 237 0.27 3.59 2.44
C GLU A 237 1.78 3.56 2.61
N ALA A 238 2.36 2.42 2.99
CA ALA A 238 3.81 2.24 2.98
C ALA A 238 4.19 0.99 2.20
N THR A 239 5.23 1.09 1.38
CA THR A 239 5.82 -0.06 0.70
C THR A 239 7.26 -0.35 1.15
N LEU A 240 7.64 -1.62 1.04
CA LEU A 240 9.04 -2.06 1.02
C LEU A 240 9.29 -2.79 -0.30
N ALA A 241 10.17 -2.25 -1.13
CA ALA A 241 10.53 -2.77 -2.43
C ALA A 241 11.99 -3.24 -2.46
N PHE A 242 12.24 -4.36 -3.12
CA PHE A 242 13.58 -4.88 -3.38
C PHE A 242 13.55 -5.82 -4.59
N THR A 243 14.67 -5.91 -5.31
CA THR A 243 14.82 -6.85 -6.42
C THR A 243 15.85 -7.89 -6.04
N LEU A 244 15.49 -9.17 -6.12
CA LEU A 244 16.47 -10.23 -5.92
C LEU A 244 17.47 -10.26 -7.10
N PRO A 245 18.76 -10.52 -6.85
CA PRO A 245 19.74 -10.71 -7.91
C PRO A 245 19.30 -11.83 -8.86
N ARG A 246 19.65 -11.73 -10.15
CA ARG A 246 19.41 -12.86 -11.06
C ARG A 246 20.38 -13.98 -10.68
N ALA A 247 19.94 -15.22 -10.86
CA ALA A 247 20.83 -16.36 -10.70
C ALA A 247 21.98 -16.25 -11.72
N GLY A 248 23.21 -16.05 -11.23
CA GLY A 248 24.42 -15.96 -12.05
C GLY A 248 24.97 -14.55 -12.28
N ASP A 249 24.35 -13.51 -11.69
CA ASP A 249 24.95 -12.17 -11.56
C ASP A 249 25.98 -12.09 -10.40
#